data_AF-F2KQW3-F1
#
_entry.id   AF-F2KQW3-F1
#
_cell.length_a   1.000
_cell.length_b   1.000
_cell.length_c   1.000
_cell.angle_alpha   90.00
_cell.angle_beta   90.00
_cell.angle_gamma   90.00
#
_symmetry.space_group_name_H-M   'P 1'
#
loop_
_entity.id
_entity.type
_entity.pdbx_description
1 polymer ?
#
loop_
_entity_poly.entity_id
_entity_poly.type
_entity_poly.pdbx_seq_one_letter_code
_entity_poly.pdbx_strand_id
1 'polypeptide(L)'
;MKEELCRKLIHFVGLGYIPLYIYTGKDITLLIVAGLTAFAALLEIARRRYGIFPRWILRSYEVNGIGAYLYFGISATLITALLPMEACFAGIVLGSLGDGIAGILKRADMRHLAYPSMFLISLLALTLLDLNPIASFLACIAGVTAERCERIGRYYLNDNLTVPILSAFVYFVVITLLTV
;
A
#
# COMPACT_ATOMS: atom_id res chain seq x y z
N MET A 1 8.91 -12.30 15.01
CA MET A 1 7.50 -11.90 15.20
C MET A 1 7.40 -10.42 15.58
N LYS A 2 7.96 -9.99 16.71
CA LYS A 2 7.88 -8.59 17.20
C LYS A 2 8.29 -7.53 16.16
N GLU A 3 9.42 -7.71 15.48
CA GLU A 3 9.90 -6.77 14.46
C GLU A 3 8.97 -6.64 13.25
N GLU A 4 8.34 -7.75 12.82
CA GLU A 4 7.38 -7.71 11.69
C GLU A 4 6.11 -6.98 12.10
N LEU A 5 5.64 -7.22 13.33
CA LEU A 5 4.49 -6.50 13.88
C LEU A 5 4.77 -5.00 13.98
N CYS A 6 5.94 -4.59 14.49
CA CYS A 6 6.34 -3.18 14.52
C CYS A 6 6.37 -2.54 13.12
N ARG A 7 6.91 -3.25 12.12
CA ARG A 7 6.91 -2.76 10.72
C ARG A 7 5.49 -2.63 10.17
N LYS A 8 4.63 -3.62 10.37
CA LYS A 8 3.25 -3.57 9.87
C LYS A 8 2.37 -2.57 10.64
N LEU A 9 2.69 -2.25 11.90
CA LEU A 9 2.06 -1.13 12.61
C LEU A 9 2.35 0.21 11.92
N ILE A 10 3.59 0.45 11.49
CA ILE A 10 3.94 1.64 10.68
C ILE A 10 3.15 1.63 9.37
N HIS A 11 2.98 0.45 8.76
CA HIS A 11 2.17 0.28 7.55
C HIS A 11 0.70 0.66 7.77
N PHE A 12 0.10 0.26 8.90
CA PHE A 12 -1.28 0.61 9.25
C PHE A 12 -1.48 2.10 9.55
N VAL A 13 -0.44 2.85 9.91
CA VAL A 13 -0.52 4.33 10.00
C VAL A 13 -0.94 4.93 8.65
N GLY A 14 -0.63 4.26 7.53
CA GLY A 14 -1.08 4.63 6.19
C GLY A 14 -2.61 4.76 6.08
N LEU A 15 -3.40 4.08 6.92
CA LEU A 15 -4.86 4.23 6.94
C LEU A 15 -5.31 5.63 7.38
N GLY A 16 -4.45 6.40 8.08
CA GLY A 16 -4.69 7.81 8.39
C GLY A 16 -4.84 8.69 7.14
N TYR A 17 -4.42 8.21 5.97
CA TYR A 17 -4.68 8.84 4.68
C TYR A 17 -6.17 9.04 4.41
N ILE A 18 -7.02 8.07 4.78
CA ILE A 18 -8.46 8.11 4.47
C ILE A 18 -9.15 9.29 5.16
N PRO A 19 -9.09 9.43 6.51
CA PRO A 19 -9.67 10.60 7.15
C PRO A 19 -8.97 11.90 6.69
N LEU A 20 -7.66 11.89 6.45
CA LEU A 20 -6.97 13.08 5.91
C LEU A 20 -7.61 13.57 4.60
N TYR A 21 -7.88 12.66 3.66
CA TYR A 21 -8.54 12.97 2.40
C TYR A 21 -9.96 13.47 2.62
N ILE A 22 -10.74 12.79 3.45
CA ILE A 22 -12.14 13.18 3.72
C ILE A 22 -12.21 14.59 4.30
N TYR A 23 -11.31 14.95 5.23
CA TYR A 23 -11.37 16.25 5.91
C TYR A 23 -10.69 17.40 5.16
N THR A 24 -9.68 17.12 4.33
CA THR A 24 -8.87 18.17 3.70
C THR A 24 -8.98 18.22 2.17
N GLY A 25 -9.57 17.20 1.56
CA GLY A 25 -9.69 17.08 0.12
C GLY A 25 -8.39 16.66 -0.57
N LYS A 26 -8.48 16.55 -1.91
CA LYS A 26 -7.42 16.01 -2.77
C LYS A 26 -6.12 16.81 -2.70
N ASP A 27 -6.19 18.12 -2.85
CA ASP A 27 -5.00 18.97 -3.03
C ASP A 27 -4.15 19.05 -1.76
N ILE A 28 -4.78 19.22 -0.60
CA ILE A 28 -4.07 19.24 0.68
C ILE A 28 -3.51 17.86 1.00
N THR A 29 -4.29 16.79 0.77
CA THR A 29 -3.80 15.43 0.95
C THR A 29 -2.61 15.12 0.05
N LEU A 30 -2.66 15.53 -1.21
CA LEU A 30 -1.56 15.38 -2.15
C LEU A 30 -0.32 16.14 -1.68
N LEU A 31 -0.48 17.39 -1.26
CA LEU A 31 0.64 18.19 -0.75
C LEU A 31 1.30 17.51 0.45
N ILE A 32 0.51 17.01 1.40
CA ILE A 32 1.02 16.33 2.60
C ILE A 32 1.72 15.02 2.22
N VAL A 33 1.08 14.15 1.43
CA VAL A 33 1.63 12.85 1.07
C VAL A 33 2.87 12.99 0.18
N ALA A 34 2.87 13.93 -0.77
CA ALA A 34 4.04 14.24 -1.57
C ALA A 34 5.18 14.80 -0.72
N GLY A 35 4.87 15.70 0.24
CA GLY A 35 5.84 16.23 1.19
C GLY A 35 6.47 15.14 2.08
N LEU A 36 5.64 14.24 2.63
CA LEU A 36 6.10 13.08 3.39
C LEU A 36 6.96 12.14 2.54
N THR A 37 6.60 11.96 1.27
CA THR A 37 7.37 11.12 0.32
C THR A 37 8.72 11.76 -0.01
N ALA A 38 8.76 13.08 -0.23
CA ALA A 38 10.01 13.80 -0.42
C ALA A 38 10.90 13.73 0.82
N PHE A 39 10.32 13.88 2.01
CA PHE A 39 11.04 13.70 3.28
C PHE A 39 11.56 12.26 3.43
N ALA A 40 10.75 11.25 3.12
CA ALA A 40 11.18 9.86 3.11
C ALA A 40 12.33 9.61 2.11
N ALA A 41 12.34 10.26 0.95
CA ALA A 41 13.44 10.18 -0.01
C ALA A 41 14.73 10.79 0.56
N LEU A 42 14.64 11.94 1.24
CA LEU A 42 15.78 12.55 1.93
C LEU A 42 16.32 11.64 3.05
N LEU A 43 15.42 11.05 3.85
CA LEU A 43 15.79 10.07 4.87
C LEU A 43 16.48 8.84 4.25
N GLU A 44 15.99 8.34 3.13
CA GLU A 44 16.59 7.21 2.41
C GLU A 44 18.01 7.55 1.91
N ILE A 45 18.23 8.76 1.40
CA ILE A 45 19.56 9.24 1.01
C ILE A 45 20.48 9.30 2.23
N ALA A 46 20.01 9.90 3.33
CA ALA A 46 20.78 10.01 4.55
C ALA A 46 21.09 8.63 5.16
N ARG A 47 20.13 7.70 5.16
CA ARG A 47 20.30 6.29 5.59
C ARG A 47 21.42 5.61 4.82
N ARG A 48 21.45 5.75 3.50
CA ARG A 48 22.48 5.15 2.64
C ARG A 48 23.85 5.79 2.84
N ARG A 49 23.90 7.11 3.06
CA ARG A 49 25.17 7.85 3.21
C ARG A 49 25.79 7.71 4.59
N TYR A 50 24.98 7.73 5.64
CA TYR A 50 25.43 7.82 7.04
C TYR A 50 25.11 6.57 7.86
N GLY A 51 24.44 5.56 7.28
CA GLY A 51 24.04 4.37 8.00
C GLY A 51 22.99 4.63 9.08
N ILE A 52 22.20 5.71 8.94
CA ILE A 52 21.17 6.08 9.91
C ILE A 52 19.96 5.15 9.78
N PHE A 53 19.97 4.07 10.55
CA PHE A 53 18.82 3.33 11.07
C PHE A 53 19.36 2.02 11.63
N PRO A 54 18.85 1.57 12.79
CA PRO A 54 19.26 0.28 13.29
C PRO A 54 18.73 -0.84 12.38
N ARG A 55 19.56 -1.86 12.15
CA ARG A 55 19.29 -2.96 11.21
C ARG A 55 18.00 -3.74 11.49
N TRP A 56 17.47 -3.69 12.72
CA TRP A 56 16.22 -4.37 13.10
C TRP A 56 14.96 -3.71 12.52
N ILE A 57 15.04 -2.45 12.07
CA ILE A 57 13.93 -1.77 11.39
C ILE A 57 13.82 -2.21 9.92
N LEU A 58 14.96 -2.48 9.27
CA LEU A 58 15.03 -2.83 7.85
C LEU A 58 14.95 -4.35 7.64
N ARG A 59 14.32 -4.80 6.55
CA ARG A 59 14.45 -6.19 6.10
C ARG A 59 15.84 -6.42 5.51
N SER A 60 16.28 -7.69 5.50
CA SER A 60 17.63 -8.07 5.04
C SER A 60 17.97 -7.57 3.63
N TYR A 61 16.99 -7.56 2.72
CA TYR A 61 17.15 -7.05 1.37
C TYR A 61 17.03 -5.52 1.26
N GLU A 62 16.45 -4.84 2.24
CA GLU A 62 16.33 -3.37 2.28
C GLU A 62 17.61 -2.71 2.83
N VAL A 63 18.45 -3.45 3.55
CA VAL A 63 19.74 -2.95 4.05
C VAL A 63 20.55 -2.35 2.90
N ASN A 64 20.65 -3.08 1.78
CA ASN A 64 21.34 -2.64 0.56
C ASN A 64 20.37 -2.12 -0.53
N GLY A 65 19.06 -2.29 -0.32
CA GLY A 65 17.99 -1.88 -1.23
C GLY A 65 17.34 -0.54 -0.87
N ILE A 66 16.28 -0.17 -1.57
CA ILE A 66 15.43 0.97 -1.18
C ILE A 66 14.41 0.46 -0.14
N GLY A 67 14.16 1.24 0.91
CA GLY A 67 13.18 0.86 1.93
C GLY A 67 11.73 0.88 1.42
N ALA A 68 10.92 -0.08 1.87
CA ALA A 68 9.49 -0.19 1.55
C ALA A 68 8.69 1.10 1.78
N TYR A 69 9.03 1.87 2.81
CA TYR A 69 8.36 3.12 3.16
C TYR A 69 8.40 4.15 2.02
N LEU A 70 9.48 4.19 1.25
CA LEU A 70 9.59 5.11 0.11
C LEU A 70 8.72 4.65 -1.06
N TYR A 71 8.69 3.34 -1.34
CA TYR A 71 7.81 2.77 -2.36
C TYR A 71 6.33 3.04 -2.06
N PHE A 72 5.92 2.89 -0.79
CA PHE A 72 4.56 3.22 -0.35
C PHE A 72 4.24 4.71 -0.48
N GLY A 73 5.17 5.60 -0.11
CA GLY A 73 4.98 7.04 -0.30
C GLY A 73 4.82 7.42 -1.78
N ILE A 74 5.63 6.81 -2.65
CA ILE A 74 5.54 7.01 -4.10
C ILE A 74 4.19 6.53 -4.63
N SER A 75 3.74 5.33 -4.27
CA SER A 75 2.45 4.81 -4.73
C SER A 75 1.28 5.67 -4.24
N ALA A 76 1.27 6.04 -2.96
CA ALA A 76 0.28 6.94 -2.39
C ALA A 76 0.26 8.28 -3.14
N THR A 77 1.42 8.92 -3.34
CA THR A 77 1.51 10.19 -4.08
C THR A 77 0.96 10.07 -5.51
N LEU A 78 1.32 9.00 -6.23
CA LEU A 78 0.89 8.79 -7.61
C LEU A 78 -0.63 8.59 -7.71
N ILE A 79 -1.21 7.71 -6.89
CA ILE A 79 -2.66 7.48 -6.92
C ILE A 79 -3.41 8.75 -6.49
N THR A 80 -2.94 9.47 -5.46
CA THR A 80 -3.55 10.74 -5.04
C THR A 80 -3.49 11.78 -6.14
N ALA A 81 -2.41 11.89 -6.89
CA ALA A 81 -2.30 12.86 -7.98
C ALA A 81 -3.27 12.52 -9.12
N LEU A 82 -3.28 11.25 -9.54
CA LEU A 82 -3.85 10.85 -10.83
C LEU A 82 -5.29 10.36 -10.77
N LEU A 83 -5.75 9.85 -9.63
CA LEU A 83 -7.00 9.09 -9.53
C LEU A 83 -8.06 9.82 -8.67
N PRO A 84 -9.34 9.44 -8.79
CA PRO A 84 -10.40 9.93 -7.89
C PRO A 84 -10.27 9.32 -6.48
N MET A 85 -10.98 9.91 -5.53
CA MET A 85 -10.89 9.59 -4.10
C MET A 85 -11.14 8.11 -3.80
N GLU A 86 -12.17 7.53 -4.40
CA GLU A 86 -12.61 6.15 -4.18
C GLU A 86 -11.54 5.16 -4.64
N ALA A 87 -10.93 5.43 -5.79
CA ALA A 87 -9.80 4.65 -6.30
C ALA A 87 -8.58 4.75 -5.38
N CYS A 88 -8.29 5.96 -4.85
CA CYS A 88 -7.22 6.14 -3.87
C CYS A 88 -7.47 5.30 -2.62
N PHE A 89 -8.71 5.28 -2.11
CA PHE A 89 -9.07 4.50 -0.93
C PHE A 89 -8.89 3.00 -1.17
N ALA A 90 -9.30 2.51 -2.36
CA ALA A 90 -9.04 1.13 -2.76
C ALA A 90 -7.54 0.78 -2.72
N GLY A 91 -6.70 1.63 -3.32
CA GLY A 91 -5.24 1.44 -3.31
C GLY A 91 -4.65 1.44 -1.91
N ILE A 92 -5.01 2.43 -1.08
CA ILE A 92 -4.48 2.55 0.28
C ILE A 92 -4.93 1.38 1.15
N VAL A 93 -6.22 1.01 1.15
CA VAL A 93 -6.73 -0.10 1.97
C VAL A 93 -6.02 -1.41 1.63
N LEU A 94 -5.90 -1.77 0.34
CA LEU A 94 -5.18 -2.99 -0.05
C LEU A 94 -3.70 -2.91 0.24
N GLY A 95 -3.12 -1.74 -0.05
CA GLY A 95 -1.72 -1.43 0.16
C GLY A 95 -1.29 -1.51 1.60
N SER A 96 -2.11 -1.04 2.55
CA SER A 96 -1.76 -0.91 3.97
C SER A 96 -2.45 -1.95 4.85
N LEU A 97 -3.77 -2.09 4.78
CA LEU A 97 -4.52 -3.03 5.62
C LEU A 97 -4.38 -4.46 5.10
N GLY A 98 -4.69 -4.67 3.82
CA GLY A 98 -4.65 -5.98 3.18
C GLY A 98 -3.27 -6.63 3.24
N ASP A 99 -2.28 -5.98 2.63
CA ASP A 99 -0.88 -6.44 2.67
C ASP A 99 -0.33 -6.50 4.11
N GLY A 100 -0.74 -5.57 4.99
CA GLY A 100 -0.38 -5.62 6.40
C GLY A 100 -0.75 -6.94 7.07
N ILE A 101 -2.02 -7.36 6.91
CA ILE A 101 -2.52 -8.64 7.42
C ILE A 101 -1.86 -9.83 6.72
N ALA A 102 -1.69 -9.77 5.38
CA ALA A 102 -1.03 -10.83 4.62
C ALA A 102 0.39 -11.09 5.14
N GLY A 103 1.18 -10.03 5.35
CA GLY A 103 2.55 -10.11 5.84
C GLY A 103 2.64 -10.69 7.26
N ILE A 104 1.72 -10.34 8.16
CA ILE A 104 1.65 -10.91 9.51
C ILE A 104 1.41 -12.43 9.43
N LEU A 105 0.42 -12.86 8.64
CA LEU A 105 0.10 -14.27 8.48
C LEU A 105 1.22 -15.06 7.80
N LYS A 106 1.86 -14.50 6.77
CA LYS A 106 3.06 -15.08 6.14
C LYS A 106 4.17 -15.30 7.17
N ARG A 107 4.35 -14.37 8.12
CA ARG A 107 5.38 -14.48 9.17
C ARG A 107 5.00 -15.43 10.31
N ALA A 108 3.71 -15.67 10.52
CA ALA A 108 3.17 -16.65 11.47
C ALA A 108 3.09 -18.08 10.92
N ASP A 109 3.69 -18.35 9.76
CA ASP A 109 3.63 -19.64 9.05
C ASP A 109 2.21 -20.04 8.59
N MET A 110 1.29 -19.08 8.52
CA MET A 110 -0.10 -19.24 8.09
C MET A 110 -0.29 -18.77 6.65
N ARG A 111 0.66 -19.10 5.75
CA ARG A 111 0.68 -18.61 4.35
C ARG A 111 -0.59 -18.92 3.57
N HIS A 112 -1.21 -20.08 3.85
CA HIS A 112 -2.46 -20.49 3.22
C HIS A 112 -3.64 -19.55 3.53
N LEU A 113 -3.58 -18.80 4.64
CA LEU A 113 -4.59 -17.81 5.03
C LEU A 113 -4.21 -16.38 4.64
N ALA A 114 -2.96 -16.11 4.26
CA ALA A 114 -2.48 -14.75 3.99
C ALA A 114 -3.29 -14.05 2.89
N TYR A 115 -3.41 -14.69 1.72
CA TYR A 115 -4.12 -14.10 0.58
C TYR A 115 -5.64 -14.08 0.75
N PRO A 116 -6.31 -15.16 1.24
CA PRO A 116 -7.73 -15.08 1.57
C PRO A 116 -8.05 -14.00 2.60
N SER A 117 -7.21 -13.84 3.63
CA SER A 117 -7.42 -12.81 4.65
C SER A 117 -7.21 -11.41 4.10
N MET A 118 -6.17 -11.20 3.27
CA MET A 118 -5.97 -9.94 2.56
C MET A 118 -7.18 -9.55 1.73
N PHE A 119 -7.72 -10.50 0.96
CA PHE A 119 -8.91 -10.30 0.13
C PHE A 119 -10.11 -9.91 1.00
N LEU A 120 -10.42 -10.71 2.01
CA LEU A 120 -11.62 -10.56 2.84
C LEU A 120 -11.57 -9.28 3.69
N ILE A 121 -10.44 -8.98 4.33
CA ILE A 121 -10.32 -7.79 5.18
C ILE A 121 -10.37 -6.51 4.35
N SER A 122 -9.76 -6.51 3.16
CA SER A 122 -9.79 -5.36 2.26
C SER A 122 -11.19 -5.16 1.72
N LEU A 123 -11.86 -6.23 1.25
CA LEU A 123 -13.23 -6.14 0.75
C LEU A 123 -14.20 -5.65 1.84
N LEU A 124 -14.05 -6.14 3.07
CA LEU A 124 -14.83 -5.66 4.21
C LEU A 124 -14.58 -4.16 4.46
N ALA A 125 -13.32 -3.73 4.50
CA ALA A 125 -12.98 -2.32 4.70
C ALA A 125 -13.51 -1.42 3.58
N LEU A 126 -13.41 -1.83 2.32
CA LEU A 126 -13.96 -1.07 1.18
C LEU A 126 -15.50 -1.01 1.23
N THR A 127 -16.15 -2.09 1.63
CA THR A 127 -17.60 -2.11 1.86
C THR A 127 -17.99 -1.13 2.98
N LEU A 128 -17.23 -1.08 4.08
CA LEU A 128 -17.48 -0.14 5.18
C LEU A 128 -17.25 1.32 4.80
N LEU A 129 -16.45 1.58 3.77
CA LEU A 129 -16.26 2.90 3.18
C LEU A 129 -17.32 3.24 2.11
N ASP A 130 -18.33 2.38 1.93
CA ASP A 130 -19.41 2.54 0.96
C ASP A 130 -18.94 2.67 -0.50
N LEU A 131 -17.84 1.99 -0.85
CA LEU A 131 -17.32 1.95 -2.21
C LEU A 131 -18.12 0.95 -3.07
N ASN A 132 -18.22 1.23 -4.37
CA ASN A 132 -18.91 0.34 -5.32
C ASN A 132 -18.45 -1.14 -5.17
N PRO A 133 -19.37 -2.09 -4.97
CA PRO A 133 -19.01 -3.46 -4.59
C PRO A 133 -18.30 -4.23 -5.71
N ILE A 134 -18.68 -4.00 -6.98
CA ILE A 134 -18.07 -4.69 -8.13
C ILE A 134 -16.64 -4.19 -8.34
N ALA A 135 -16.44 -2.86 -8.32
CA ALA A 135 -15.12 -2.26 -8.43
C ALA A 135 -14.21 -2.67 -7.26
N SER A 136 -14.73 -2.68 -6.02
CA SER A 136 -14.01 -3.14 -4.83
C SER A 136 -13.59 -4.61 -4.94
N PHE A 137 -14.49 -5.49 -5.38
CA PHE A 137 -14.19 -6.91 -5.57
C PHE A 137 -13.05 -7.14 -6.57
N LEU A 138 -13.11 -6.48 -7.74
CA LEU A 138 -12.08 -6.62 -8.77
C LEU A 138 -10.74 -5.97 -8.34
N ALA A 139 -10.78 -4.83 -7.65
CA ALA A 139 -9.59 -4.21 -7.06
C ALA A 139 -8.93 -5.11 -6.02
N CYS A 140 -9.72 -5.84 -5.21
CA CYS A 140 -9.23 -6.83 -4.26
C CYS A 140 -8.54 -8.00 -4.94
N ILE A 141 -9.12 -8.55 -6.02
CA ILE A 141 -8.46 -9.59 -6.83
C ILE A 141 -7.13 -9.07 -7.35
N ALA A 142 -7.13 -7.89 -7.97
CA ALA A 142 -5.93 -7.32 -8.57
C ALA A 142 -4.80 -7.10 -7.55
N GLY A 143 -5.11 -6.55 -6.37
CA GLY A 143 -4.12 -6.33 -5.33
C GLY A 143 -3.56 -7.64 -4.76
N VAL A 144 -4.40 -8.66 -4.55
CA VAL A 144 -3.94 -9.99 -4.12
C VAL A 144 -3.06 -10.65 -5.19
N THR A 145 -3.39 -10.47 -6.47
CA THR A 145 -2.55 -10.94 -7.57
C THR A 145 -1.21 -10.22 -7.60
N ALA A 146 -1.18 -8.89 -7.45
CA ALA A 146 0.06 -8.12 -7.36
C ALA A 146 0.94 -8.58 -6.20
N GLU A 147 0.35 -8.79 -5.02
CA GLU A 147 1.04 -9.28 -3.82
C GLU A 147 1.62 -10.69 -4.00
N ARG A 148 0.98 -11.53 -4.82
CA ARG A 148 1.49 -12.86 -5.15
C ARG A 148 2.59 -12.82 -6.22
N CYS A 149 2.59 -11.80 -7.06
CA CYS A 149 3.55 -11.61 -8.16
C CYS A 149 4.80 -10.86 -7.69
N GLU A 150 5.61 -11.50 -6.84
CA GLU A 150 6.86 -10.90 -6.31
C GLU A 150 7.94 -10.64 -7.39
N ARG A 151 7.86 -11.33 -8.54
CA ARG A 151 8.85 -11.20 -9.63
C ARG A 151 8.21 -11.27 -11.01
N ILE A 152 8.68 -10.41 -11.91
CA ILE A 152 8.44 -10.51 -13.36
C ILE A 152 9.79 -10.69 -14.04
N GLY A 153 10.02 -11.91 -14.56
CA GLY A 153 11.32 -12.29 -15.12
C GLY A 153 12.44 -12.15 -14.09
N ARG A 154 13.36 -11.22 -14.34
CA ARG A 154 14.53 -10.95 -13.46
C ARG A 154 14.29 -9.82 -12.46
N TYR A 155 13.16 -9.12 -12.56
CA TYR A 155 12.89 -7.93 -11.74
C TYR A 155 12.04 -8.29 -10.54
N TYR A 156 12.46 -7.81 -9.36
CA TYR A 156 11.67 -7.88 -8.14
C TYR A 156 10.69 -6.71 -8.11
N LEU A 157 9.41 -7.00 -7.95
CA LEU A 157 8.37 -6.01 -7.81
C LEU A 157 8.10 -5.77 -6.33
N ASN A 158 8.23 -4.51 -5.90
CA ASN A 158 7.91 -4.15 -4.53
C ASN A 158 6.39 -4.05 -4.36
N ASP A 159 5.84 -4.91 -3.52
CA ASP A 159 4.45 -4.94 -3.06
C ASP A 159 3.91 -3.56 -2.66
N ASN A 160 4.71 -2.79 -1.92
CA ASN A 160 4.33 -1.44 -1.45
C ASN A 160 4.18 -0.41 -2.59
N LEU A 161 4.72 -0.72 -3.77
CA LEU A 161 4.50 0.07 -4.99
C LEU A 161 3.35 -0.51 -5.82
N THR A 162 3.38 -1.81 -6.08
CA THR A 162 2.50 -2.45 -7.07
C THR A 162 1.09 -2.68 -6.56
N VAL A 163 0.91 -3.09 -5.31
CA VAL A 163 -0.42 -3.38 -4.74
C VAL A 163 -1.28 -2.12 -4.71
N PRO A 164 -0.85 -0.97 -4.14
CA PRO A 164 -1.70 0.21 -4.08
C PRO A 164 -2.04 0.75 -5.47
N ILE A 165 -1.05 0.82 -6.37
CA ILE A 165 -1.24 1.35 -7.73
C ILE A 165 -2.20 0.47 -8.52
N LEU A 166 -1.98 -0.85 -8.54
CA LEU A 166 -2.79 -1.75 -9.35
C LEU A 166 -4.23 -1.81 -8.83
N SER A 167 -4.43 -1.90 -7.51
CA SER A 167 -5.77 -1.90 -6.92
C SER A 167 -6.53 -0.60 -7.20
N ALA A 168 -5.89 0.55 -7.03
CA ALA A 168 -6.50 1.84 -7.34
C ALA A 168 -6.85 1.98 -8.83
N PHE A 169 -5.93 1.58 -9.71
CA PHE A 169 -6.12 1.66 -11.14
C PHE A 169 -7.26 0.75 -11.62
N VAL A 170 -7.32 -0.50 -11.15
CA VAL A 170 -8.41 -1.43 -11.49
C VAL A 170 -9.75 -0.90 -10.99
N TYR A 171 -9.80 -0.37 -9.75
CA TYR A 171 -11.00 0.27 -9.24
C TYR A 171 -11.47 1.40 -10.16
N PHE A 172 -10.55 2.30 -10.53
CA PHE A 172 -10.82 3.43 -11.42
C PHE A 172 -11.34 3.01 -12.79
N VAL A 173 -10.71 2.02 -13.43
CA VAL A 173 -11.14 1.52 -14.74
C VAL A 173 -12.54 0.92 -14.65
N VAL A 174 -12.79 0.07 -13.64
CA VAL A 174 -14.09 -0.59 -13.48
C VAL A 174 -15.20 0.43 -13.23
N ILE A 175 -14.99 1.39 -12.32
CA ILE A 175 -16.02 2.38 -12.04
C ILE A 175 -16.31 3.24 -13.26
N THR A 176 -15.27 3.63 -14.01
CA THR A 176 -15.44 4.38 -15.26
C THR A 176 -16.28 3.60 -16.27
N LEU A 177 -16.02 2.30 -16.44
CA LEU A 177 -16.79 1.43 -17.34
C LEU A 177 -18.23 1.19 -16.89
N LEU A 178 -18.53 1.23 -15.58
CA LEU A 178 -19.88 1.05 -15.06
C LEU A 178 -20.73 2.33 -15.15
N THR A 179 -20.09 3.49 -15.29
CA THR A 179 -20.76 4.80 -15.38
C THR A 179 -20.96 5.32 -16.81
N VAL A 180 -20.39 4.62 -17.81
CA VAL A 180 -20.57 4.89 -19.25
C VAL A 180 -21.73 4.06 -19.77
#